data_AF-A0A2R5ENR5-F1
#
_entry.id   AF-A0A2R5ENR5-F1
#
_cell.length_a   1.000
_cell.length_b   1.000
_cell.length_c   1.000
_cell.angle_alpha   90.00
_cell.angle_beta   90.00
_cell.angle_gamma   90.00
#
_symmetry.space_group_name_H-M   'P 1'
#
loop_
_entity.id
_entity.type
_entity.pdbx_description
1 polymer ?
#
loop_
_entity_poly.entity_id
_entity_poly.type
_entity_poly.pdbx_seq_one_letter_code
_entity_poly.pdbx_strand_id
1 'polypeptide(L)' 'MHRVVTKCLDHRGKWMVDAGPWLASQDDAADWAERFRRVGYQVSIETMANHIQAGGENLGLQDALEHRM' A
#
# COMPACT_ATOMS: atom_id res chain seq x y z
N MET A 1 4.31 12.27 7.91
CA MET A 1 3.80 12.32 6.52
C MET A 1 3.05 11.03 6.25
N HIS A 2 1.96 11.11 5.49
CA HIS A 2 1.08 9.98 5.20
C HIS A 2 0.88 9.90 3.69
N ARG A 3 0.71 8.71 3.12
CA ARG A 3 0.32 8.57 1.72
C ARG A 3 -0.77 7.53 1.57
N VAL A 4 -1.56 7.68 0.53
CA VAL A 4 -2.61 6.73 0.18
C VAL A 4 -2.07 5.76 -0.85
N VAL A 5 -2.19 4.47 -0.57
CA VAL A 5 -1.87 3.40 -1.51
C VAL A 5 -3.18 2.74 -1.93
N THR A 6 -3.42 2.70 -3.23
CA THR A 6 -4.61 2.10 -3.81
C THR A 6 -4.25 0.82 -4.56
N LYS A 7 -5.18 -0.13 -4.57
CA LYS A 7 -5.07 -1.40 -5.28
C LYS A 7 -6.38 -1.68 -6.01
N CYS A 8 -6.29 -2.01 -7.30
CA CYS A 8 -7.44 -2.33 -8.15
C CYS A 8 -7.08 -3.41 -9.17
N LEU A 9 -8.10 -3.98 -9.80
CA LEU A 9 -7.94 -4.86 -10.96
C LEU A 9 -7.99 -4.01 -12.23
N ASP A 10 -7.03 -4.21 -13.11
CA ASP A 10 -7.08 -3.71 -14.47
C ASP A 10 -8.17 -4.42 -15.28
N HIS A 11 -8.52 -3.88 -16.46
CA HIS A 11 -9.44 -4.50 -17.43
C HIS A 11 -9.06 -5.94 -17.81
N ARG A 12 -7.78 -6.33 -17.62
CA ARG A 12 -7.27 -7.70 -17.85
C ARG A 12 -7.29 -8.60 -16.62
N GLY A 13 -7.87 -8.15 -15.50
CA GLY A 13 -7.88 -8.89 -14.24
C GLY A 13 -6.51 -8.95 -13.53
N LYS A 14 -5.57 -8.08 -13.90
CA LYS A 14 -4.27 -7.95 -13.23
C LYS A 14 -4.38 -6.96 -12.08
N TRP A 15 -3.90 -7.33 -10.90
CA TRP A 15 -3.79 -6.38 -9.78
C TRP A 15 -2.76 -5.29 -10.09
N MET A 16 -3.19 -4.04 -9.94
CA MET A 16 -2.36 -2.85 -9.99
C MET A 16 -2.33 -2.20 -8.62
N VAL A 17 -1.15 -1.70 -8.24
CA VAL A 17 -0.93 -0.95 -7.00
C VAL A 17 -0.39 0.42 -7.39
N ASP A 18 -1.02 1.47 -6.89
CA ASP A 18 -0.61 2.87 -7.09
C ASP A 18 -0.39 3.54 -5.74
N ALA A 19 0.78 4.13 -5.56
CA ALA A 19 1.14 4.85 -4.35
C ALA A 19 1.11 6.35 -4.62
N GLY A 20 0.15 7.03 -4.00
CA GLY A 20 -0.02 8.47 -4.12
C GLY A 20 1.12 9.26 -3.47
N PRO A 21 1.12 10.59 -3.66
CA PRO A 21 2.11 11.47 -3.06
C PRO A 21 2.05 11.43 -1.53
N TRP A 22 3.17 11.79 -0.88
CA TRP A 22 3.22 12.01 0.55
C TRP A 22 2.52 13.32 0.91
N LEU A 23 1.49 13.22 1.74
CA LEU A 23 0.71 14.29 2.32
C LEU A 23 1.23 14.61 3.72
N ALA A 24 1.18 15.90 4.08
CA ALA A 24 1.63 16.35 5.40
C ALA A 24 0.62 15.97 6.50
N SER A 25 -0.68 16.03 6.18
CA SER A 25 -1.78 15.73 7.10
C SER A 25 -2.29 14.30 6.96
N GLN A 26 -2.63 13.70 8.10
CA GLN A 26 -3.34 12.42 8.13
C GLN A 26 -4.80 12.59 7.66
N ASP A 27 -5.42 13.73 7.94
CA ASP A 27 -6.81 14.01 7.59
C ASP A 27 -6.99 14.06 6.07
N ASP A 28 -6.08 14.76 5.37
CA ASP A 28 -6.04 14.77 3.91
C ASP A 28 -5.91 13.33 3.35
N ALA A 29 -5.01 12.52 3.91
CA ALA A 29 -4.85 11.13 3.48
C ALA A 29 -6.12 10.30 3.74
N ALA A 30 -6.85 10.57 4.82
CA ALA A 30 -8.10 9.89 5.14
C ALA A 30 -9.25 10.27 4.19
N ASP A 31 -9.40 11.55 3.85
CA ASP A 31 -10.38 12.03 2.86
C ASP A 31 -10.13 11.37 1.49
N TRP A 32 -8.89 11.39 1.01
CA TRP A 32 -8.52 10.71 -0.23
C TRP A 32 -8.82 9.21 -0.17
N ALA A 33 -8.47 8.56 0.94
CA ALA A 33 -8.71 7.13 1.09
C ALA A 33 -10.21 6.79 1.05
N GLU A 34 -11.05 7.62 1.63
CA GLU A 34 -12.50 7.46 1.55
C GLU A 34 -13.01 7.61 0.13
N ARG A 35 -12.55 8.63 -0.61
CA ARG A 35 -12.93 8.84 -2.02
C ARG A 35 -12.57 7.63 -2.89
N PHE A 36 -11.37 7.09 -2.76
CA PHE A 36 -10.95 5.91 -3.51
C PHE A 36 -11.75 4.66 -3.15
N ARG A 37 -12.08 4.46 -1.87
CA ARG A 37 -12.95 3.35 -1.44
C ARG A 37 -14.34 3.42 -2.06
N ARG A 38 -14.93 4.61 -2.16
CA ARG A 38 -16.25 4.80 -2.79
C ARG A 38 -16.26 4.43 -4.28
N VAL A 39 -15.12 4.52 -4.96
CA VAL A 39 -14.97 4.14 -6.37
C VAL A 39 -14.62 2.66 -6.53
N GLY A 40 -14.41 1.92 -5.43
CA GLY A 40 -14.16 0.47 -5.45
C GLY A 40 -12.68 0.08 -5.39
N TYR A 41 -11.77 1.02 -5.13
CA TYR A 41 -10.37 0.69 -4.87
C TYR A 41 -10.22 0.07 -3.48
N GLN A 42 -9.32 -0.90 -3.36
CA GLN A 42 -8.77 -1.31 -2.07
C GLN A 42 -7.75 -0.26 -1.63
N VAL A 43 -7.87 0.25 -0.41
CA VAL A 43 -7.06 1.41 0.02
C VAL A 43 -6.43 1.19 1.39
N SER A 44 -5.13 1.48 1.46
CA SER A 44 -4.31 1.51 2.67
C SER A 44 -3.66 2.87 2.83
N ILE A 45 -3.54 3.36 4.07
CA ILE A 45 -2.79 4.58 4.38
C ILE A 45 -1.46 4.16 4.98
N GLU A 46 -0.37 4.56 4.35
CA GLU A 46 0.97 4.38 4.88
C GLU A 46 1.39 5.64 5.62
N THR A 47 2.00 5.45 6.79
CA THR A 47 2.58 6.54 7.56
C THR A 47 4.09 6.43 7.49
N MET A 48 4.75 7.52 7.09
CA MET A 48 6.20 7.62 7.14
C MET A 48 6.61 7.74 8.60
N ALA A 49 6.83 6.60 9.24
CA ALA A 49 7.51 6.54 10.53
C ALA A 49 9.00 6.79 10.26
N ASN A 50 9.61 7.74 10.97
CA ASN A 50 11.08 7.93 10.97
C ASN A 50 11.79 6.79 11.75
N HIS A 51 11.27 5.58 11.67
CA HIS A 51 11.86 4.41 12.28
C HIS A 51 12.26 3.49 11.14
N ILE A 52 13.57 3.41 10.87
CA ILE A 52 14.15 2.25 10.23
C ILE A 52 13.86 1.08 11.18
N GLN A 53 12.69 0.46 11.05
CA GLN A 53 12.47 -0.87 11.60
C GLN A 53 13.01 -1.84 10.56
N ALA A 54 14.33 -1.98 10.57
CA ALA A 54 14.96 -3.20 10.11
C ALA A 54 14.30 -4.36 10.86
N GLY A 55 13.74 -5.34 10.15
CA GLY A 55 13.24 -6.59 10.76
C GLY A 55 11.72 -6.75 10.86
N GLY A 56 10.97 -6.36 9.83
CA GLY A 56 9.63 -6.93 9.60
C GLY A 56 9.79 -8.22 8.80
N GLU A 57 9.98 -9.33 9.51
CA GLU A 57 10.23 -10.66 8.95
C GLU A 57 9.23 -11.01 7.85
N ASN A 58 9.75 -11.05 6.63
CA ASN A 58 9.07 -11.47 5.44
C ASN A 58 8.98 -13.00 5.41
N LEU A 59 8.31 -13.58 6.41
CA LEU A 59 8.15 -15.03 6.59
C LEU A 59 7.34 -15.68 5.44
N GLY A 60 6.73 -14.89 4.55
CA GLY A 60 6.01 -15.38 3.37
C GLY A 60 6.79 -15.32 2.05
N LEU A 61 7.72 -14.38 1.84
CA LEU A 61 8.47 -14.28 0.58
C LEU A 61 9.80 -15.05 0.61
N GLN A 62 10.35 -15.38 1.79
CA GLN A 62 11.56 -16.20 1.92
C GLN A 62 11.30 -17.66 1.52
N ASP A 63 10.17 -18.26 1.93
CA ASP A 63 9.78 -19.63 1.57
C ASP A 63 9.62 -19.81 0.03
N ALA A 64 9.07 -18.80 -0.65
CA ALA A 64 8.87 -18.83 -2.09
C ALA A 64 10.17 -18.79 -2.92
N LEU A 65 11.29 -18.38 -2.33
CA LEU A 65 12.60 -18.27 -3.01
C LEU A 65 13.48 -19.51 -2.78
N GLU A 66 13.27 -20.25 -1.70
CA GLU A 66 14.09 -21.43 -1.36
C GLU A 66 13.63 -22.73 -2.06
N HIS A 67 12.38 -22.81 -2.53
CA HIS A 67 11.85 -23.99 -3.25
C HIS A 67 12.15 -24.03 -4.76
N ARG A 68 13.20 -23.34 -5.22
CA ARG A 68 13.59 -23.21 -6.63
C ARG A 68 15.04 -23.62 -6.91
N MET A 69 15.61 -24.53 -6.10
CA MET A 69 16.83 -25.27 -6.42
C MET A 69 16.60 -26.78 -6.34
#